data_AF-A0A7V9ESF4-F1
#
_entry.id   AF-A0A7V9ESF4-F1
#
_cell.length_a   1.000
_cell.length_b   1.000
_cell.length_c   1.000
_cell.angle_alpha   90.00
_cell.angle_beta   90.00
_cell.angle_gamma   90.00
#
_symmetry.space_group_name_H-M   'P 1'
#
loop_
_entity.id
_entity.type
_entity.pdbx_description
1 polymer ?
#
loop_
_entity_poly.entity_id
_entity_poly.type
_entity_poly.pdbx_seq_one_letter_code
_entity_poly.pdbx_strand_id
1 'polypeptide(L)'
;MSENTAPTDFIRDIVAEDVQSGKNPQIHTRFPPEPNGYLHIGHTKAICLNFGIAHEFGGVCNVRMDDTNPAKEEVEFVDSIMADVRWLIAGWADQHLNLQENGAPFYASDYFPKIYEFGQELARKGKAYVCDMSAEETDEYRRLGKDGPFRERTVEENLDLLARMKAGEFPDGARTLRAKIDMQAPNVWLRDPILYRIRHATHHHTGDAWCIYPSYDFAHGL
;
A
#
# COMPACT_ATOMS: atom_id res chain seq x y z
N MET A 1 7.55 12.27 43.74
CA MET A 1 7.04 12.57 42.40
C MET A 1 6.45 11.28 41.89
N SER A 2 5.13 11.19 41.80
CA SER A 2 4.48 10.01 41.23
C SER A 2 4.91 9.92 39.77
N GLU A 3 5.63 8.86 39.41
CA GLU A 3 5.79 8.49 38.00
C GLU A 3 4.40 8.41 37.40
N ASN A 4 4.10 9.38 36.55
CA ASN A 4 2.86 9.42 35.80
C ASN A 4 2.98 8.32 34.75
N THR A 5 2.74 7.07 35.15
CA THR A 5 2.66 5.93 34.25
C THR A 5 1.35 6.09 33.50
N ALA A 6 1.38 6.95 32.48
CA ALA A 6 0.31 7.04 31.51
C ALA A 6 0.00 5.61 31.03
N PRO A 7 -1.29 5.26 30.88
CA PRO A 7 -1.65 3.94 30.39
C PRO A 7 -0.92 3.69 29.06
N THR A 8 -0.08 2.67 29.03
CA THR A 8 0.59 2.20 27.82
C THR A 8 -0.32 1.25 27.06
N ASP A 9 -0.07 1.09 25.76
CA ASP A 9 -0.70 0.08 24.92
C ASP A 9 0.35 -0.86 24.35
N PHE A 10 -0.09 -2.02 23.87
CA PHE A 10 0.82 -3.08 23.42
C PHE A 10 1.76 -2.64 22.28
N ILE A 11 1.41 -1.63 21.48
CA ILE A 11 2.27 -1.12 20.39
C ILE A 11 3.42 -0.33 21.00
N ARG A 12 3.13 0.56 21.95
CA ARG A 12 4.16 1.33 22.67
C ARG A 12 5.11 0.43 23.45
N ASP A 13 4.60 -0.65 24.04
CA ASP A 13 5.43 -1.64 24.74
C ASP A 13 6.43 -2.31 23.79
N ILE A 14 5.97 -2.74 22.60
CA ILE A 14 6.82 -3.32 21.55
C ILE A 14 7.86 -2.30 21.07
N VAL A 15 7.46 -1.06 20.82
CA VAL A 15 8.37 0.00 20.37
C VAL A 15 9.43 0.29 21.43
N ALA A 16 9.05 0.35 22.71
CA ALA A 16 9.98 0.57 23.81
C ALA A 16 11.04 -0.54 23.89
N GLU A 17 10.64 -1.81 23.72
CA GLU A 17 11.57 -2.95 23.66
C GLU A 17 12.51 -2.88 22.45
N ASP A 18 11.98 -2.54 21.27
CA ASP A 18 12.76 -2.40 20.04
C ASP A 18 13.78 -1.24 20.12
N VAL A 19 13.42 -0.14 20.78
CA VAL A 19 14.33 0.99 21.06
C VAL A 19 15.39 0.60 22.10
N GLN A 20 14.99 -0.06 23.20
CA GLN A 20 15.90 -0.47 24.26
C GLN A 20 16.94 -1.50 23.77
N SER A 21 16.52 -2.41 22.90
CA SER A 21 17.41 -3.41 22.29
C SER A 21 18.29 -2.85 21.17
N GLY A 22 18.04 -1.61 20.72
CA GLY A 22 18.75 -0.98 19.61
C GLY A 22 18.44 -1.62 18.25
N LYS A 23 17.33 -2.36 18.13
CA LYS A 23 16.94 -3.05 16.90
C LYS A 23 16.60 -2.08 15.77
N ASN A 24 15.96 -0.95 16.10
CA ASN A 24 15.63 0.11 15.15
C ASN A 24 16.36 1.40 15.55
N PRO A 25 17.30 1.93 14.72
CA PRO A 25 18.06 3.14 15.03
C PRO A 25 17.20 4.40 15.20
N GLN A 26 16.08 4.46 14.48
CA GLN A 26 15.10 5.54 14.57
C GLN A 26 13.71 4.96 14.32
N ILE A 27 12.72 5.40 15.08
CA ILE A 27 11.33 5.01 14.87
C ILE A 27 10.73 5.81 13.70
N HIS A 28 10.16 5.09 12.74
CA HIS A 28 9.49 5.66 11.57
C HIS A 28 8.07 5.10 11.52
N THR A 29 7.08 5.96 11.74
CA THR A 29 5.66 5.63 11.60
C THR A 29 5.09 6.26 10.34
N ARG A 30 3.86 5.89 9.97
CA ARG A 30 3.14 6.57 8.88
C ARG A 30 1.64 6.57 9.10
N PHE A 31 1.01 7.66 8.71
CA PHE A 31 -0.43 7.77 8.52
C PHE A 31 -0.73 7.73 7.01
N PRO A 32 -1.29 6.61 6.49
CA PRO A 32 -1.47 6.43 5.06
C PRO A 32 -2.95 6.48 4.62
N PRO A 33 -3.63 7.65 4.61
CA PRO A 33 -5.02 7.73 4.16
C PRO A 33 -5.13 7.61 2.63
N GLU A 34 -6.24 7.06 2.15
CA GLU A 34 -6.64 7.18 0.74
C GLU A 34 -7.19 8.60 0.50
N PRO A 35 -6.75 9.34 -0.53
CA PRO A 35 -7.22 10.70 -0.78
C PRO A 35 -8.57 10.73 -1.54
N ASN A 36 -9.58 10.04 -1.00
CA ASN A 36 -10.91 9.89 -1.62
C ASN A 36 -12.09 10.36 -0.75
N GLY A 37 -11.80 11.05 0.35
CA GLY A 37 -12.79 11.59 1.27
C GLY A 37 -12.16 12.41 2.38
N TYR A 38 -13.00 13.18 3.09
CA TYR A 38 -12.57 13.96 4.23
C TYR A 38 -12.31 13.09 5.47
N LEU A 39 -11.36 13.54 6.31
CA LEU A 39 -11.12 12.86 7.57
C LEU A 39 -12.29 13.10 8.54
N HIS A 40 -12.79 12.02 9.13
CA HIS A 40 -13.70 12.07 10.28
C HIS A 40 -13.00 11.72 11.61
N ILE A 41 -13.72 11.84 12.73
CA ILE A 41 -13.22 11.57 14.10
C ILE A 41 -12.53 10.20 14.27
N GLY A 42 -12.92 9.17 13.52
CA GLY A 42 -12.23 7.87 13.56
C GLY A 42 -10.74 7.93 13.19
N HIS A 43 -10.33 8.85 12.30
CA HIS A 43 -8.94 9.00 11.89
C HIS A 43 -8.06 9.62 12.97
N THR A 44 -8.63 10.38 13.90
CA THR A 44 -7.85 11.02 14.98
C THR A 44 -7.14 9.97 15.82
N LYS A 45 -7.74 8.80 16.05
CA LYS A 45 -7.08 7.68 16.73
C LYS A 45 -5.80 7.24 16.00
N ALA A 46 -5.86 7.08 14.68
CA ALA A 46 -4.72 6.66 13.88
C ALA A 46 -3.63 7.76 13.82
N ILE A 47 -4.03 9.03 13.70
CA ILE A 47 -3.10 10.16 13.70
C ILE A 47 -2.41 10.25 15.07
N CYS A 48 -3.16 10.31 16.17
CA CYS A 48 -2.61 10.39 17.52
C CYS A 48 -1.72 9.19 17.86
N LEU A 49 -2.05 7.98 17.39
CA LEU A 49 -1.21 6.81 17.60
C LEU A 49 0.13 6.94 16.84
N ASN A 50 0.10 7.20 15.53
CA ASN A 50 1.32 7.22 14.72
C ASN A 50 2.23 8.41 15.08
N PHE A 51 1.67 9.60 15.22
CA PHE A 51 2.43 10.79 15.62
C PHE A 51 2.82 10.74 17.11
N GLY A 52 1.99 10.15 17.97
CA GLY A 52 2.33 9.94 19.39
C GLY A 52 3.54 9.04 19.56
N ILE A 53 3.58 7.91 18.85
CA ILE A 53 4.75 7.02 18.86
C ILE A 53 6.00 7.75 18.34
N ALA A 54 5.89 8.48 17.23
CA ALA A 54 7.03 9.26 16.72
C ALA A 54 7.50 10.32 17.74
N HIS A 55 6.56 10.97 18.43
CA HIS A 55 6.86 11.98 19.44
C HIS A 55 7.55 11.40 20.68
N GLU A 56 6.98 10.34 21.24
CA GLU A 56 7.43 9.71 22.49
C GLU A 56 8.82 9.06 22.36
N PHE A 57 9.14 8.53 21.17
CA PHE A 57 10.38 7.78 20.94
C PHE A 57 11.39 8.52 20.04
N GLY A 58 11.23 9.84 19.84
CA GLY A 58 12.17 10.66 19.07
C GLY A 58 12.28 10.27 17.58
N GLY A 59 11.19 9.74 17.03
CA GLY A 59 11.07 9.30 15.65
C GLY A 59 10.47 10.35 14.71
N VAL A 60 10.05 9.88 13.54
CA VAL A 60 9.32 10.68 12.54
C VAL A 60 8.07 9.94 12.07
N CYS A 61 7.08 10.67 11.59
CA CYS A 61 5.84 10.16 11.04
C CYS A 61 5.61 10.71 9.63
N ASN A 62 5.53 9.82 8.65
CA ASN A 62 5.21 10.19 7.28
C ASN A 62 3.69 10.36 7.12
N VAL A 63 3.26 11.36 6.36
CA VAL A 63 1.93 11.36 5.74
C VAL A 63 2.08 10.84 4.32
N ARG A 64 1.44 9.71 4.01
CA ARG A 64 1.50 9.08 2.70
C ARG A 64 0.10 8.96 2.12
N MET A 65 -0.18 9.62 1.00
CA MET A 65 -1.42 9.38 0.28
C MET A 65 -1.34 7.99 -0.35
N ASP A 66 -2.23 7.08 0.04
CA ASP A 66 -2.36 5.76 -0.60
C ASP A 66 -3.21 5.91 -1.86
N ASP A 67 -2.61 6.57 -2.85
CA ASP A 67 -3.22 6.95 -4.11
C ASP A 67 -3.01 5.87 -5.19
N THR A 68 -3.49 4.65 -4.92
CA THR A 68 -3.37 3.52 -5.85
C THR A 68 -4.60 3.34 -6.74
N ASN A 69 -5.65 4.14 -6.54
CA ASN A 69 -6.95 3.99 -7.19
C ASN A 69 -7.32 5.25 -8.01
N PRO A 70 -7.06 5.24 -9.32
CA PRO A 70 -7.12 6.44 -10.17
C PRO A 70 -8.50 7.09 -10.29
N ALA A 71 -9.59 6.44 -9.88
CA ALA A 71 -10.95 6.89 -10.17
C ALA A 71 -11.67 7.61 -9.02
N LYS A 72 -11.04 7.73 -7.84
CA LYS A 72 -11.69 8.28 -6.64
C LYS A 72 -10.90 9.39 -5.96
N GLU A 73 -9.77 9.77 -6.54
CA GLU A 73 -8.75 10.53 -5.83
C GLU A 73 -8.63 11.93 -6.42
N GLU A 74 -8.76 12.95 -5.56
CA GLU A 74 -8.81 14.35 -5.94
C GLU A 74 -7.82 15.17 -5.10
N VAL A 75 -7.23 16.21 -5.71
CA VAL A 75 -6.28 17.12 -5.04
C VAL A 75 -6.93 17.79 -3.81
N GLU A 76 -8.24 18.06 -3.88
CA GLU A 76 -8.99 18.64 -2.76
C GLU A 76 -8.91 17.79 -1.48
N PHE A 77 -8.97 16.46 -1.60
CA PHE A 77 -8.88 15.58 -0.43
C PHE A 77 -7.46 15.55 0.15
N VAL A 78 -6.43 15.59 -0.71
CA VAL A 78 -5.03 15.70 -0.27
C VAL A 78 -4.85 16.96 0.58
N ASP A 79 -5.34 18.11 0.10
CA ASP A 79 -5.23 19.39 0.79
C ASP A 79 -5.99 19.37 2.12
N SER A 80 -7.21 18.85 2.15
CA SER A 80 -8.01 18.75 3.36
C SER A 80 -7.36 17.82 4.39
N ILE A 81 -6.88 16.65 3.98
CA ILE A 81 -6.18 15.70 4.85
C ILE A 81 -4.96 16.36 5.48
N MET A 82 -4.16 17.07 4.68
CA MET A 82 -2.97 17.76 5.18
C MET A 82 -3.31 18.89 6.14
N ALA A 83 -4.37 19.65 5.88
CA ALA A 83 -4.85 20.69 6.78
C ALA A 83 -5.29 20.11 8.13
N ASP A 84 -6.08 19.03 8.12
CA ASP A 84 -6.58 18.37 9.33
C ASP A 84 -5.46 17.73 10.15
N VAL A 85 -4.50 17.05 9.49
CA VAL A 85 -3.33 16.48 10.16
C VAL A 85 -2.50 17.57 10.83
N ARG A 86 -2.17 18.64 10.10
CA ARG A 86 -1.40 19.77 10.64
C ARG A 86 -2.11 20.44 11.81
N TRP A 87 -3.43 20.64 11.69
CA TRP A 87 -4.24 21.20 12.76
C TRP A 87 -4.21 20.32 14.01
N LEU A 88 -4.36 19.01 13.85
CA LEU A 88 -4.45 18.08 14.98
C LEU A 88 -3.12 17.90 15.71
N ILE A 89 -1.98 17.89 15.00
CA ILE A 89 -0.65 17.67 15.60
C ILE A 89 0.01 18.95 16.14
N ALA A 90 -0.55 20.12 15.83
CA ALA A 90 0.04 21.40 16.17
C ALA A 90 0.29 21.56 17.68
N GLY A 91 1.52 21.90 18.04
CA GLY A 91 1.91 22.21 19.42
C GLY A 91 2.28 20.98 20.26
N TRP A 92 2.27 19.78 19.69
CA TRP A 92 2.70 18.57 20.39
C TRP A 92 3.45 17.56 19.52
N ALA A 93 3.18 17.48 18.21
CA ALA A 93 3.81 16.50 17.32
C ALA A 93 4.29 17.08 15.96
N ASP A 94 4.14 18.38 15.72
CA ASP A 94 4.44 19.02 14.43
C ASP A 94 5.89 18.86 13.98
N GLN A 95 6.85 18.87 14.90
CA GLN A 95 8.27 18.61 14.63
C GLN A 95 8.58 17.17 14.16
N HIS A 96 7.64 16.23 14.32
CA HIS A 96 7.79 14.84 13.90
C HIS A 96 7.12 14.56 12.54
N LEU A 97 6.46 15.56 11.95
CA LEU A 97 5.89 15.44 10.60
C LEU A 97 7.00 15.39 9.56
N ASN A 98 7.10 14.25 8.87
CA ASN A 98 8.03 14.07 7.77
C ASN A 98 7.29 14.12 6.42
N LEU A 99 7.86 14.89 5.51
CA LEU A 99 7.33 15.21 4.19
C LEU A 99 8.45 15.08 3.16
N GLN A 100 8.08 15.10 1.88
CA GLN A 100 9.05 15.21 0.80
C GLN A 100 9.82 16.53 0.89
N GLU A 101 10.96 16.63 0.21
CA GLU A 101 11.82 17.84 0.21
C GLU A 101 11.09 19.10 -0.26
N ASN A 102 10.11 18.94 -1.15
CA ASN A 102 9.25 20.01 -1.67
C ASN A 102 8.09 20.40 -0.71
N GLY A 103 7.99 19.75 0.47
CA GLY A 103 6.95 19.97 1.45
C GLY A 103 5.62 19.26 1.17
N ALA A 104 5.54 18.41 0.13
CA ALA A 104 4.37 17.60 -0.18
C ALA A 104 4.33 16.31 0.69
N PRO A 105 3.15 15.71 0.91
CA PRO A 105 3.07 14.35 1.44
C PRO A 105 3.74 13.36 0.48
N PHE A 106 4.04 12.16 0.97
CA PHE A 106 4.45 11.05 0.09
C PHE A 106 3.24 10.56 -0.70
N TYR A 107 3.43 10.10 -1.93
CA TYR A 107 2.39 9.46 -2.74
C TYR A 107 2.78 8.02 -3.04
N ALA A 108 1.86 7.06 -2.88
CA ALA A 108 2.07 5.69 -3.29
C ALA A 108 2.36 5.60 -4.81
N SER A 109 1.77 6.50 -5.59
CA SER A 109 1.95 6.58 -7.04
C SER A 109 3.36 6.99 -7.48
N ASP A 110 4.12 7.72 -6.66
CA ASP A 110 5.55 8.00 -6.90
C ASP A 110 6.37 6.70 -7.00
N TYR A 111 5.91 5.66 -6.32
CA TYR A 111 6.56 4.35 -6.28
C TYR A 111 6.09 3.38 -7.36
N PHE A 112 5.13 3.74 -8.23
CA PHE A 112 4.65 2.84 -9.29
C PHE A 112 5.76 2.25 -10.17
N PRO A 113 6.78 3.01 -10.62
CA PRO A 113 7.90 2.40 -11.35
C PRO A 113 8.59 1.30 -10.56
N LYS A 114 8.83 1.52 -9.26
CA LYS A 114 9.50 0.57 -8.38
C LYS A 114 8.63 -0.65 -8.07
N ILE A 115 7.34 -0.45 -7.79
CA ILE A 115 6.38 -1.52 -7.56
C ILE A 115 6.24 -2.38 -8.83
N TYR A 116 6.33 -1.78 -10.02
CA TYR A 116 6.32 -2.52 -11.29
C TYR A 116 7.59 -3.36 -11.46
N GLU A 117 8.77 -2.82 -11.16
CA GLU A 117 10.02 -3.59 -11.14
C GLU A 117 9.92 -4.81 -10.22
N PHE A 118 9.34 -4.67 -9.03
CA PHE A 118 9.12 -5.79 -8.11
C PHE A 118 8.12 -6.81 -8.67
N GLY A 119 7.07 -6.37 -9.35
CA GLY A 119 6.15 -7.27 -10.07
C GLY A 119 6.88 -8.10 -11.13
N GLN A 120 7.77 -7.47 -11.89
CA GLN A 120 8.63 -8.17 -12.86
C GLN A 120 9.62 -9.12 -12.19
N GLU A 121 10.20 -8.73 -11.05
CA GLU A 121 11.13 -9.58 -10.29
C GLU A 121 10.43 -10.82 -9.73
N LEU A 122 9.22 -10.68 -9.21
CA LEU A 122 8.40 -11.81 -8.77
C LEU A 122 8.10 -12.76 -9.94
N ALA A 123 7.72 -12.23 -11.11
CA ALA A 123 7.51 -13.05 -12.31
C ALA A 123 8.80 -13.78 -12.74
N ARG A 124 9.96 -13.10 -12.75
CA ARG A 124 11.27 -13.71 -13.04
C ARG A 124 11.63 -14.85 -12.08
N LYS A 125 11.26 -14.71 -10.81
CA LYS A 125 11.47 -15.73 -9.77
C LYS A 125 10.42 -16.86 -9.79
N GLY A 126 9.49 -16.86 -10.75
CA GLY A 126 8.37 -17.81 -10.81
C GLY A 126 7.37 -17.64 -9.66
N LYS A 127 7.40 -16.51 -8.96
CA LYS A 127 6.54 -16.17 -7.80
C LYS A 127 5.34 -15.30 -8.16
N ALA A 128 5.17 -14.97 -9.43
CA ALA A 128 3.98 -14.32 -9.94
C ALA A 128 3.68 -14.81 -11.37
N TYR A 129 2.41 -14.78 -11.77
CA TYR A 129 1.95 -15.15 -13.10
C TYR A 129 0.79 -14.26 -13.54
N VAL A 130 0.63 -14.09 -14.84
CA VAL A 130 -0.53 -13.42 -15.43
C VAL A 130 -1.68 -14.42 -15.53
N CYS A 131 -2.85 -14.01 -15.06
CA CYS A 131 -4.07 -14.81 -15.07
C CYS A 131 -5.10 -14.15 -15.99
N ASP A 132 -5.63 -14.94 -16.93
CA ASP A 132 -6.66 -14.51 -17.90
C ASP A 132 -8.08 -14.92 -17.46
N MET A 133 -8.23 -15.48 -16.26
CA MET A 133 -9.54 -15.82 -15.70
C MET A 133 -10.29 -14.55 -15.31
N SER A 134 -11.60 -14.58 -15.50
CA SER A 134 -12.53 -13.58 -14.95
C SER A 134 -12.46 -13.53 -13.42
N ALA A 135 -13.05 -12.48 -12.84
CA ALA A 135 -13.14 -12.33 -11.39
C ALA A 135 -13.95 -13.46 -10.76
N GLU A 136 -15.03 -13.89 -11.42
CA GLU A 136 -15.91 -14.97 -11.00
C GLU A 136 -15.20 -16.32 -11.01
N GLU A 137 -14.50 -16.66 -12.11
CA GLU A 137 -13.71 -17.89 -12.21
C GLU A 137 -12.58 -17.91 -11.17
N THR A 138 -11.89 -16.78 -11.00
CA THR A 138 -10.84 -16.64 -9.99
C THR A 138 -11.37 -16.90 -8.58
N ASP A 139 -12.53 -16.34 -8.23
CA ASP A 139 -13.13 -16.54 -6.91
C ASP A 139 -13.56 -18.00 -6.69
N GLU A 140 -14.15 -18.64 -7.71
CA GLU A 140 -14.50 -20.06 -7.66
C GLU A 140 -13.28 -20.94 -7.39
N TYR A 141 -12.21 -20.78 -8.17
CA TYR A 141 -10.98 -21.56 -8.02
C TYR A 141 -10.32 -21.33 -6.66
N ARG A 142 -10.31 -20.08 -6.18
CA ARG A 142 -9.80 -19.75 -4.83
C ARG A 142 -10.62 -20.41 -3.73
N ARG A 143 -11.95 -20.43 -3.82
CA ARG A 143 -12.81 -21.12 -2.83
C ARG A 143 -12.56 -22.62 -2.81
N LEU A 144 -12.41 -23.23 -3.98
CA LEU A 144 -12.14 -24.66 -4.14
C LEU A 144 -10.68 -25.05 -3.86
N GLY A 145 -9.78 -24.08 -3.71
CA GLY A 145 -8.35 -24.32 -3.50
C GLY A 145 -7.66 -25.01 -4.69
N LYS A 146 -8.15 -24.73 -5.92
CA LYS A 146 -7.64 -25.33 -7.15
C LYS A 146 -6.73 -24.36 -7.90
N ASP A 147 -5.64 -24.88 -8.44
CA ASP A 147 -4.77 -24.12 -9.33
C ASP A 147 -5.51 -23.74 -10.62
N GLY A 148 -5.37 -22.48 -11.04
CA GLY A 148 -5.90 -22.00 -12.31
C GLY A 148 -5.07 -22.50 -13.50
N PRO A 149 -5.66 -22.58 -14.72
CA PRO A 149 -4.98 -23.10 -15.91
C PRO A 149 -3.74 -22.28 -16.31
N PHE A 150 -3.68 -21.01 -15.93
CA PHE A 150 -2.59 -20.09 -16.26
C PHE A 150 -1.46 -20.04 -15.22
N ARG A 151 -1.58 -20.80 -14.12
CA ARG A 151 -0.64 -20.74 -13.00
C ARG A 151 0.77 -21.16 -13.37
N GLU A 152 0.90 -22.10 -14.29
CA GLU A 152 2.19 -22.67 -14.73
C GLU A 152 2.69 -22.10 -16.07
N ARG A 153 2.25 -20.89 -16.44
CA ARG A 153 2.85 -20.11 -17.53
C ARG A 153 4.35 -19.93 -17.33
N THR A 154 5.11 -19.89 -18.43
CA THR A 154 6.55 -19.68 -18.37
C THR A 154 6.89 -18.26 -17.91
N VAL A 155 8.12 -18.06 -17.44
CA VAL A 155 8.60 -16.73 -17.04
C VAL A 155 8.54 -15.76 -18.21
N GLU A 156 8.92 -16.21 -19.40
CA GLU A 156 8.94 -15.42 -20.63
C GLU A 156 7.52 -14.97 -21.02
N GLU A 157 6.54 -15.89 -20.97
CA GLU A 157 5.15 -15.56 -21.28
C GLU A 157 4.57 -14.56 -20.27
N ASN A 158 4.86 -14.75 -18.98
CA ASN A 158 4.37 -13.83 -17.94
C ASN A 158 4.95 -12.42 -18.08
N LEU A 159 6.23 -12.29 -18.44
CA LEU A 159 6.88 -11.00 -18.63
C LEU A 159 6.38 -10.28 -19.89
N ASP A 160 6.15 -11.02 -20.99
CA ASP A 160 5.54 -10.49 -22.21
C ASP A 160 4.13 -9.95 -21.92
N LEU A 161 3.29 -10.77 -21.31
CA LEU A 161 1.91 -10.38 -20.99
C LEU A 161 1.86 -9.19 -20.04
N LEU A 162 2.69 -9.16 -19.00
CA LEU A 162 2.75 -8.03 -18.07
C LEU A 162 3.17 -6.72 -18.78
N ALA A 163 4.12 -6.80 -19.72
CA ALA A 163 4.53 -5.64 -20.52
C ALA A 163 3.40 -5.15 -21.43
N ARG A 164 2.65 -6.06 -22.06
CA ARG A 164 1.48 -5.76 -22.90
C ARG A 164 0.30 -5.22 -22.10
N MET A 165 0.10 -5.72 -20.87
CA MET A 165 -0.86 -5.14 -19.92
C MET A 165 -0.50 -3.69 -19.60
N LYS A 166 0.78 -3.39 -19.31
CA LYS A 166 1.26 -2.02 -19.08
C LYS A 166 1.13 -1.13 -20.33
N ALA A 167 1.25 -1.70 -21.51
CA ALA A 167 1.08 -0.99 -22.78
C ALA A 167 -0.39 -0.71 -23.16
N GLY A 168 -1.36 -1.17 -22.36
CA GLY A 168 -2.79 -0.93 -22.62
C GLY A 168 -3.39 -1.80 -23.72
N GLU A 169 -2.78 -2.95 -24.04
CA GLU A 169 -3.27 -3.82 -25.13
C GLU A 169 -4.61 -4.49 -24.81
N PHE A 170 -4.95 -4.63 -23.52
CA PHE A 170 -6.08 -5.43 -23.06
C PHE A 170 -7.11 -4.59 -22.30
N PRO A 171 -8.41 -4.88 -22.38
CA PRO A 171 -9.43 -4.09 -21.70
C PRO A 171 -9.42 -4.29 -20.18
N ASP A 172 -10.14 -3.41 -19.48
CA ASP A 172 -10.31 -3.46 -18.02
C ASP A 172 -10.77 -4.83 -17.54
N GLY A 173 -10.13 -5.33 -16.48
CA GLY A 173 -10.45 -6.63 -15.88
C GLY A 173 -10.10 -7.86 -16.71
N ALA A 174 -9.57 -7.71 -17.93
CA ALA A 174 -9.26 -8.86 -18.79
C ALA A 174 -8.15 -9.76 -18.24
N ARG A 175 -7.19 -9.16 -17.53
CA ARG A 175 -6.03 -9.86 -16.96
C ARG A 175 -5.61 -9.26 -15.64
N THR A 176 -5.02 -10.11 -14.81
CA THR A 176 -4.40 -9.71 -13.53
C THR A 176 -3.02 -10.34 -13.39
N LEU A 177 -2.07 -9.64 -12.77
CA LEU A 177 -0.86 -10.29 -12.24
C LEU A 177 -1.21 -10.81 -10.85
N ARG A 178 -0.92 -12.08 -10.57
CA ARG A 178 -1.20 -12.73 -9.28
C ARG A 178 0.07 -13.30 -8.70
N ALA A 179 0.20 -13.26 -7.38
CA ALA A 179 1.27 -13.97 -6.69
C ALA A 179 1.06 -15.48 -6.83
N LYS A 180 2.14 -16.25 -6.90
CA LYS A 180 2.14 -17.71 -6.81
C LYS A 180 2.55 -18.09 -5.39
N ILE A 181 1.57 -18.38 -4.53
CA ILE A 181 1.81 -18.71 -3.11
C ILE A 181 1.31 -20.13 -2.85
N ASP A 182 0.08 -20.30 -2.37
CA ASP A 182 -0.49 -21.60 -2.03
C ASP A 182 -2.01 -21.57 -2.14
N MET A 183 -2.55 -22.27 -3.15
CA MET A 183 -4.00 -22.37 -3.35
C MET A 183 -4.69 -23.20 -2.28
N GLN A 184 -3.97 -24.05 -1.53
CA GLN A 184 -4.52 -24.86 -0.44
C GLN A 184 -4.38 -24.19 0.93
N ALA A 185 -3.85 -22.96 0.98
CA ALA A 185 -3.65 -22.25 2.23
C ALA A 185 -4.97 -22.13 3.03
N PRO A 186 -4.93 -22.31 4.37
CA PRO A 186 -6.11 -22.10 5.21
C PRO A 186 -6.57 -20.64 5.18
N ASN A 187 -5.64 -19.71 5.00
CA ASN A 187 -5.95 -18.31 4.76
C ASN A 187 -6.24 -18.08 3.27
N VAL A 188 -7.48 -17.73 2.95
CA VAL A 188 -7.92 -17.44 1.57
C VAL A 188 -7.15 -16.29 0.91
N TRP A 189 -6.58 -15.37 1.69
CA TRP A 189 -5.77 -14.26 1.20
C TRP A 189 -4.39 -14.69 0.69
N LEU A 190 -3.91 -15.88 1.10
CA LEU A 190 -2.68 -16.48 0.58
C LEU A 190 -2.92 -17.35 -0.67
N ARG A 191 -4.18 -17.48 -1.11
CA ARG A 191 -4.54 -18.21 -2.34
C ARG A 191 -4.39 -17.31 -3.55
N ASP A 192 -3.14 -17.19 -3.98
CA ASP A 192 -2.67 -16.44 -5.15
C ASP A 192 -3.32 -15.03 -5.24
N PRO A 193 -3.05 -14.12 -4.28
CA PRO A 193 -3.63 -12.77 -4.28
C PRO A 193 -3.24 -11.97 -5.52
N ILE A 194 -4.11 -11.02 -5.90
CA ILE A 194 -3.86 -10.11 -7.03
C ILE A 194 -2.78 -9.11 -6.64
N LEU A 195 -1.81 -8.90 -7.54
CA LEU A 195 -0.76 -7.90 -7.45
C LEU A 195 -1.04 -6.69 -8.33
N TYR A 196 -1.50 -6.92 -9.58
CA TYR A 196 -1.90 -5.86 -10.52
C TYR A 196 -3.22 -6.17 -11.18
N ARG A 197 -3.99 -5.11 -11.46
CA ARG A 197 -5.19 -5.13 -12.29
C ARG A 197 -5.09 -4.10 -13.40
N ILE A 198 -5.74 -4.36 -14.53
CA ILE A 198 -5.88 -3.39 -15.62
C ILE A 198 -7.03 -2.45 -15.31
N ARG A 199 -6.80 -1.15 -15.48
CA ARG A 199 -7.82 -0.11 -15.45
C ARG A 199 -7.40 1.08 -16.32
N HIS A 200 -8.21 1.42 -17.32
CA HIS A 200 -8.00 2.60 -18.16
C HIS A 200 -8.69 3.81 -17.52
N ALA A 201 -7.97 4.47 -16.63
CA ALA A 201 -8.40 5.71 -15.99
C ALA A 201 -7.19 6.62 -15.77
N THR A 202 -7.41 7.92 -15.98
CA THR A 202 -6.40 8.95 -15.71
C THR A 202 -6.18 9.05 -14.20
N HIS A 203 -4.94 8.98 -13.76
CA HIS A 203 -4.57 9.15 -12.37
C HIS A 203 -4.35 10.64 -12.04
N HIS A 204 -4.84 11.12 -10.90
CA HIS A 204 -4.71 12.54 -10.53
C HIS A 204 -3.23 12.99 -10.43
N HIS A 205 -2.36 12.11 -9.92
CA HIS A 205 -0.92 12.38 -9.79
C HIS A 205 -0.06 11.97 -11.00
N THR A 206 -0.28 10.79 -11.59
CA THR A 206 0.58 10.22 -12.65
C THR A 206 0.00 10.34 -14.06
N GLY A 207 -1.18 10.95 -14.21
CA GLY A 207 -1.86 11.14 -15.50
C GLY A 207 -2.18 9.81 -16.19
N ASP A 208 -1.94 9.76 -17.51
CA ASP A 208 -2.19 8.59 -18.35
C ASP A 208 -0.96 7.67 -18.52
N ALA A 209 0.06 7.83 -17.65
CA ALA A 209 1.28 7.04 -17.73
C ALA A 209 1.07 5.54 -17.41
N TRP A 210 -0.04 5.21 -16.74
CA TRP A 210 -0.34 3.86 -16.27
C TRP A 210 -1.78 3.44 -16.60
N CYS A 211 -1.93 2.21 -17.06
CA CYS A 211 -3.22 1.53 -17.22
C CYS A 211 -3.28 0.22 -16.43
N ILE A 212 -2.25 -0.06 -15.62
CA ILE A 212 -2.22 -1.13 -14.62
C ILE A 212 -1.93 -0.51 -13.26
N TYR A 213 -2.68 -0.95 -12.26
CA TYR A 213 -2.59 -0.40 -10.91
C TYR A 213 -2.37 -1.53 -9.91
N PRO A 214 -1.45 -1.34 -8.93
CA PRO A 214 -1.19 -2.36 -7.94
C PRO A 214 -2.41 -2.53 -7.02
N SER A 215 -2.55 -3.71 -6.43
CA SER A 215 -3.49 -3.90 -5.32
C SER A 215 -2.96 -3.25 -4.04
N TYR A 216 -3.86 -2.96 -3.11
CA TYR A 216 -3.49 -2.48 -1.76
C TYR A 216 -2.48 -3.42 -1.09
N ASP A 217 -2.75 -4.73 -1.09
CA ASP A 217 -1.87 -5.72 -0.45
C ASP A 217 -0.46 -5.75 -1.03
N PHE A 218 -0.29 -5.38 -2.31
CA PHE A 218 1.00 -5.32 -2.96
C PHE A 218 1.70 -3.98 -2.76
N ALA A 219 0.99 -2.86 -2.90
CA ALA A 219 1.57 -1.53 -2.80
C ALA A 219 1.88 -1.11 -1.35
N HIS A 220 1.05 -1.49 -0.38
CA HIS A 220 1.10 -0.89 0.96
C HIS A 220 2.40 -1.14 1.72
N GLY A 221 3.01 -2.31 1.51
CA GLY A 221 4.24 -2.73 2.18
C GLY A 221 5.54 -2.43 1.40
N LEU A 222 5.43 -1.88 0.19
CA LEU A 222 6.55 -1.49 -0.66
C LEU A 222 6.80 0.02 -0.57
#